data_AF-A0A2W0B643-F1
#
_entry.id   AF-A0A2W0B643-F1
#
_cell.length_a   1.000
_cell.length_b   1.000
_cell.length_c   1.000
_cell.angle_alpha   90.00
_cell.angle_beta   90.00
_cell.angle_gamma   90.00
#
_symmetry.space_group_name_H-M   'P 1'
#
loop_
_entity.id
_entity.type
_entity.pdbx_description
1 polymer ?
#
loop_
_entity_poly.entity_id
_entity_poly.type
_entity_poly.pdbx_seq_one_letter_code
_entity_poly.pdbx_strand_id
1 'polypeptide(L)'
;MVARLADYLRRQDASQVAPYLLIRALLWGELRWHGESLDEAFLASPSTETRQQLRTLQREGNWEALLNGVEAAMATPAGRAWLDLQRYAWEACYNLSYSAVAKAICAETRALLQDYPDLPSANLSDGTSGADKQTLDWLRDNVLLAQTQPEHAAPIPEYSEKQPTSENGHADYFEVAMQLAKSGHVAEAIDGFAREASRESSGRERFRRQLQMAQICLATQHFTLAYPILQGLAQEIERRNLLDWEDPAFLAQVLAMLVQCIDRTTRDQQERARAYSLLCRLGPVAALQFERS
;
A
#
# COMPACT_ATOMS: atom_id res chain seq x y z
N MET A 1 -4.47 29.69 -9.88
CA MET A 1 -5.52 28.68 -10.17
C MET A 1 -5.69 27.71 -9.02
N VAL A 2 -4.60 27.07 -8.56
CA VAL A 2 -4.59 26.11 -7.44
C VAL A 2 -5.19 26.69 -6.14
N ALA A 3 -4.79 27.89 -5.71
CA ALA A 3 -5.32 28.51 -4.50
C ALA A 3 -6.85 28.72 -4.52
N ARG A 4 -7.42 29.06 -5.69
CA ARG A 4 -8.89 29.24 -5.84
C ARG A 4 -9.62 27.89 -5.80
N LEU A 5 -9.02 26.84 -6.34
CA LEU A 5 -9.58 25.48 -6.27
C LEU A 5 -9.55 24.96 -4.83
N ALA A 6 -8.43 25.14 -4.12
CA ALA A 6 -8.30 24.77 -2.73
C ALA A 6 -9.30 25.53 -1.83
N ASP A 7 -9.50 26.83 -2.06
CA ASP A 7 -10.52 27.62 -1.38
C ASP A 7 -11.93 27.09 -1.66
N TYR A 8 -12.25 26.81 -2.93
CA TYR A 8 -13.54 26.24 -3.31
C TYR A 8 -13.84 24.92 -2.61
N LEU A 9 -12.87 24.00 -2.59
CA LEU A 9 -13.01 22.69 -1.93
C LEU A 9 -13.22 22.83 -0.42
N ARG A 10 -12.48 23.73 0.26
CA ARG A 10 -12.69 23.97 1.70
C ARG A 10 -14.06 24.56 2.03
N ARG A 11 -14.63 25.39 1.15
CA ARG A 11 -15.98 25.92 1.34
C ARG A 11 -17.07 24.85 1.18
N GLN A 12 -16.79 23.78 0.43
CA GLN A 12 -17.69 22.63 0.36
C GLN A 12 -17.56 21.76 1.62
N ASP A 13 -16.33 21.43 2.00
CA ASP A 13 -16.02 20.66 3.20
C ASP A 13 -14.63 21.01 3.72
N ALA A 14 -14.57 21.71 4.85
CA ALA A 14 -13.32 22.11 5.47
C ALA A 14 -12.55 20.94 6.11
N SER A 15 -13.21 19.79 6.33
CA SER A 15 -12.58 18.57 6.86
C SER A 15 -11.87 17.74 5.79
N GLN A 16 -12.07 18.07 4.50
CA GLN A 16 -11.43 17.39 3.39
C GLN A 16 -9.92 17.69 3.35
N VAL A 17 -9.08 16.66 3.22
CA VAL A 17 -7.61 16.79 3.26
C VAL A 17 -7.03 17.42 1.99
N ALA A 18 -7.58 17.08 0.82
CA ALA A 18 -7.07 17.49 -0.49
C ALA A 18 -6.73 18.99 -0.65
N PRO A 19 -7.60 19.96 -0.28
CA PRO A 19 -7.29 21.38 -0.45
C PRO A 19 -6.02 21.84 0.29
N TYR A 20 -5.75 21.29 1.47
CA TYR A 20 -4.57 21.63 2.28
C TYR A 20 -3.28 21.12 1.62
N LEU A 21 -3.34 19.93 1.02
CA LEU A 21 -2.20 19.32 0.32
C LEU A 21 -1.89 20.03 -1.00
N LEU A 22 -2.90 20.47 -1.75
CA LEU A 22 -2.70 21.11 -3.05
C LEU A 22 -1.82 22.36 -2.98
N ILE A 23 -2.05 23.22 -1.97
CA ILE A 23 -1.27 24.45 -1.80
C ILE A 23 0.17 24.13 -1.38
N ARG A 24 0.34 23.18 -0.46
CA ARG A 24 1.65 22.73 0.03
C ARG A 24 2.46 22.07 -1.08
N ALA A 25 1.86 21.18 -1.85
CA ALA A 25 2.48 20.52 -2.99
C ALA A 25 3.00 21.53 -4.03
N LEU A 26 2.22 22.59 -4.30
CA LEU A 26 2.66 23.66 -5.21
C LEU A 26 3.88 24.39 -4.65
N LEU A 27 3.78 24.94 -3.43
CA LEU A 27 4.83 25.81 -2.90
C LEU A 27 6.11 25.07 -2.51
N TRP A 28 5.98 23.89 -1.93
CA TRP A 28 7.15 23.07 -1.60
C TRP A 28 7.71 22.37 -2.83
N GLY A 29 6.90 22.17 -3.88
CA GLY A 29 7.39 21.82 -5.21
C GLY A 29 8.28 22.92 -5.80
N GLU A 30 7.90 24.19 -5.67
CA GLU A 30 8.74 25.33 -6.08
C GLU A 30 10.04 25.42 -5.27
N LEU A 31 9.98 25.18 -3.95
CA LEU A 31 11.18 25.15 -3.10
C LEU A 31 12.13 24.02 -3.53
N ARG A 32 11.60 22.80 -3.73
CA ARG A 32 12.37 21.65 -4.24
C ARG A 32 12.97 21.88 -5.61
N TRP A 33 12.23 22.55 -6.49
CA TRP A 33 12.72 22.93 -7.81
C TRP A 33 13.88 23.94 -7.75
N HIS A 34 13.85 24.86 -6.79
CA HIS A 34 14.92 25.84 -6.58
C HIS A 34 16.23 25.16 -6.11
N GLY A 35 16.14 24.00 -5.46
CA GLY A 35 17.28 23.20 -5.00
C GLY A 35 17.53 23.33 -3.50
N GLU A 36 18.70 22.89 -3.06
CA GLU A 36 19.05 22.78 -1.63
C GLU A 36 19.44 24.12 -0.98
N SER A 37 19.75 25.14 -1.78
CA SER A 37 20.19 26.45 -1.27
C SER A 37 19.02 27.26 -0.72
N LEU A 38 19.06 27.57 0.58
CA LEU A 38 18.11 28.41 1.30
C LEU A 38 18.49 29.90 1.20
N ASP A 39 18.41 30.44 -0.02
CA ASP A 39 18.69 31.87 -0.27
C ASP A 39 17.61 32.77 0.34
N GLU A 40 18.01 33.70 1.21
CA GLU A 40 17.11 34.64 1.91
C GLU A 40 16.24 35.45 0.93
N ALA A 41 16.75 35.75 -0.27
CA ALA A 41 16.00 36.47 -1.30
C ALA A 41 14.83 35.66 -1.88
N PHE A 42 14.94 34.32 -1.86
CA PHE A 42 13.90 33.41 -2.33
C PHE A 42 12.87 33.07 -1.23
N LEU A 43 13.33 33.02 0.03
CA LEU A 43 12.51 32.73 1.20
C LEU A 43 11.72 33.99 1.64
N ALA A 44 10.68 34.32 0.87
CA ALA A 44 9.86 35.48 1.13
C ALA A 44 9.22 35.46 2.53
N SER A 45 9.18 36.62 3.18
CA SER A 45 8.54 36.79 4.49
C SER A 45 7.06 37.19 4.33
N PRO A 46 6.18 36.76 5.24
CA PRO A 46 4.82 37.29 5.31
C PRO A 46 4.83 38.77 5.71
N SER A 47 3.78 39.51 5.37
CA SER A 47 3.62 40.89 5.84
C SER A 47 3.42 40.94 7.36
N THR A 48 3.82 42.05 7.99
CA THR A 48 3.62 42.28 9.42
C THR A 48 2.14 42.22 9.81
N GLU A 49 1.25 42.70 8.94
CA GLU A 49 -0.20 42.63 9.12
C GLU A 49 -0.68 41.18 9.20
N THR A 50 -0.26 40.31 8.27
CA THR A 50 -0.61 38.90 8.29
C THR A 50 -0.11 38.22 9.58
N ARG A 51 1.13 38.49 10.01
CA ARG A 51 1.66 37.94 11.27
C ARG A 51 0.81 38.36 12.48
N GLN A 52 0.44 39.64 12.57
CA GLN A 52 -0.36 40.18 13.68
C GLN A 52 -1.79 39.62 13.67
N GLN A 53 -2.40 39.51 12.49
CA GLN A 53 -3.74 38.97 12.32
C GLN A 53 -3.79 37.51 12.79
N LEU A 54 -2.90 36.64 12.31
CA LEU A 54 -2.88 35.22 12.67
C LEU A 54 -2.62 35.01 14.18
N ARG A 55 -1.69 35.77 14.77
CA ARG A 55 -1.43 35.72 16.22
C ARG A 55 -2.64 36.16 17.04
N THR A 56 -3.37 37.18 16.58
CA THR A 56 -4.58 37.64 17.26
C THR A 56 -5.67 36.58 17.21
N LEU A 57 -5.93 36.00 16.03
CA LEU A 57 -6.94 34.96 15.84
C LEU A 57 -6.63 33.70 16.67
N GLN A 58 -5.36 33.29 16.73
CA GLN A 58 -4.90 32.19 17.57
C GLN A 58 -5.20 32.45 19.05
N ARG A 59 -4.85 33.65 19.55
CA ARG A 59 -5.07 34.03 20.95
C ARG A 59 -6.56 34.11 21.31
N GLU A 60 -7.39 34.56 20.39
CA GLU A 60 -8.84 34.68 20.56
C GLU A 60 -9.56 33.32 20.45
N GLY A 61 -8.86 32.26 20.02
CA GLY A 61 -9.44 30.94 19.80
C GLY A 61 -10.41 30.89 18.61
N ASN A 62 -10.30 31.83 17.66
CA ASN A 62 -11.12 31.83 16.47
C ASN A 62 -10.51 30.91 15.40
N TRP A 63 -10.69 29.61 15.61
CA TRP A 63 -10.03 28.56 14.84
C TRP A 63 -10.40 28.53 13.35
N GLU A 64 -11.66 28.82 13.00
CA GLU A 64 -12.11 28.85 11.60
C GLU A 64 -11.46 30.01 10.83
N ALA A 65 -11.48 31.22 11.41
CA ALA A 65 -10.85 32.38 10.80
C ALA A 65 -9.32 32.23 10.77
N LEU A 66 -8.72 31.63 11.81
CA LEU A 66 -7.30 31.30 11.83
C LEU A 66 -6.96 30.37 10.65
N LEU A 67 -7.69 29.28 10.47
CA LEU A 67 -7.44 28.31 9.41
C LEU A 67 -7.56 28.94 8.02
N ASN A 68 -8.59 29.75 7.79
CA ASN A 68 -8.77 30.45 6.52
C ASN A 68 -7.64 31.47 6.26
N GLY A 69 -7.24 32.22 7.28
CA GLY A 69 -6.13 33.17 7.19
C GLY A 69 -4.80 32.48 6.92
N VAL A 70 -4.53 31.37 7.59
CA VAL A 70 -3.34 30.55 7.37
C VAL A 70 -3.29 30.03 5.94
N GLU A 71 -4.40 29.50 5.43
CA GLU A 71 -4.42 28.95 4.08
C GLU A 71 -4.33 30.04 2.99
N ALA A 72 -4.81 31.25 3.27
CA ALA A 72 -4.59 32.41 2.41
C ALA A 72 -3.10 32.82 2.41
N ALA A 73 -2.45 32.85 3.57
CA ALA A 73 -1.02 33.11 3.69
C ALA A 73 -0.17 32.00 3.04
N MET A 74 -0.58 30.74 3.18
CA MET A 74 0.02 29.59 2.51
C MET A 74 -0.09 29.66 1.00
N ALA A 75 -1.02 30.41 0.43
CA ALA A 75 -1.11 30.61 -1.02
C ALA A 75 -0.16 31.71 -1.55
N THR A 76 0.65 32.31 -0.68
CA THR A 76 1.64 33.34 -1.02
C THR A 76 3.06 32.77 -0.99
N PRO A 77 4.06 33.47 -1.57
CA PRO A 77 5.48 33.09 -1.48
C PRO A 77 5.98 32.74 -0.07
N ALA A 78 5.39 33.33 0.99
CA ALA A 78 5.76 33.05 2.37
C ALA A 78 5.49 31.59 2.79
N GLY A 79 4.53 30.92 2.16
CA GLY A 79 4.19 29.52 2.46
C GLY A 79 5.28 28.51 2.07
N ARG A 80 6.33 28.95 1.36
CA ARG A 80 7.49 28.09 1.04
C ARG A 80 8.31 27.75 2.28
N ALA A 81 8.50 28.73 3.17
CA ALA A 81 9.52 28.64 4.22
C ALA A 81 9.03 29.05 5.62
N TRP A 82 7.91 29.77 5.73
CA TRP A 82 7.38 30.18 7.02
C TRP A 82 6.60 29.05 7.70
N LEU A 83 7.28 28.30 8.57
CA LEU A 83 6.77 27.08 9.20
C LEU A 83 5.73 27.34 10.30
N ASP A 84 5.65 28.56 10.84
CA ASP A 84 4.59 28.91 11.81
C ASP A 84 3.18 28.69 11.24
N LEU A 85 3.03 28.83 9.91
CA LEU A 85 1.77 28.52 9.22
C LEU A 85 1.34 27.06 9.44
N GLN A 86 2.29 26.11 9.47
CA GLN A 86 1.95 24.69 9.70
C GLN A 86 1.46 24.46 11.12
N ARG A 87 2.09 25.11 12.12
CA ARG A 87 1.65 25.04 13.51
C ARG A 87 0.25 25.66 13.66
N TYR A 88 0.01 26.84 13.10
CA TYR A 88 -1.30 27.49 13.17
C TYR A 88 -2.40 26.67 12.48
N ALA A 89 -2.13 26.10 11.31
CA ALA A 89 -3.06 25.21 10.63
C ALA A 89 -3.35 23.96 11.47
N TRP A 90 -2.31 23.33 12.02
CA TRP A 90 -2.46 22.15 12.87
C TRP A 90 -3.29 22.45 14.12
N GLU A 91 -3.02 23.57 14.81
CA GLU A 91 -3.74 23.96 16.02
C GLU A 91 -5.21 24.26 15.73
N ALA A 92 -5.50 24.97 14.63
CA ALA A 92 -6.88 25.20 14.19
C ALA A 92 -7.59 23.87 13.87
N CYS A 93 -6.96 22.99 13.09
CA CYS A 93 -7.53 21.69 12.75
C CYS A 93 -7.74 20.79 13.96
N TYR A 94 -6.82 20.83 14.94
CA TYR A 94 -6.95 20.07 16.19
C TYR A 94 -8.19 20.52 16.99
N ASN A 95 -8.38 21.83 17.15
CA ASN A 95 -9.52 22.38 17.88
C ASN A 95 -10.86 22.22 17.13
N LEU A 96 -10.83 22.25 15.79
CA LEU A 96 -12.00 22.00 14.94
C LEU A 96 -12.30 20.51 14.73
N SER A 97 -11.54 19.61 15.35
CA SER A 97 -11.66 18.15 15.20
C SER A 97 -11.40 17.62 13.78
N TYR A 98 -10.66 18.34 12.95
CA TYR A 98 -10.22 17.92 11.61
C TYR A 98 -8.94 17.06 11.70
N SER A 99 -9.06 15.93 12.40
CA SER A 99 -7.92 15.06 12.73
C SER A 99 -7.16 14.53 11.50
N ALA A 100 -7.86 14.18 10.43
CA ALA A 100 -7.25 13.72 9.18
C ALA A 100 -6.38 14.81 8.54
N VAL A 101 -6.85 16.06 8.56
CA VAL A 101 -6.11 17.23 8.04
C VAL A 101 -4.89 17.52 8.92
N ALA A 102 -5.07 17.53 10.24
CA ALA A 102 -3.96 17.75 11.18
C ALA A 102 -2.84 16.72 11.01
N LYS A 103 -3.19 15.44 10.85
CA LYS A 103 -2.23 14.36 10.56
C LYS A 103 -1.51 14.58 9.22
N ALA A 104 -2.24 14.92 8.17
CA ALA A 104 -1.68 15.18 6.86
C ALA A 104 -0.68 16.35 6.89
N ILE A 105 -1.02 17.46 7.57
CA ILE A 105 -0.12 18.60 7.75
C ILE A 105 1.18 18.18 8.46
N CYS A 106 1.10 17.37 9.51
CA CYS A 106 2.29 16.86 10.20
C CYS A 106 3.15 15.97 9.28
N ALA A 107 2.53 15.05 8.52
CA ALA A 107 3.24 14.15 7.62
C ALA A 107 3.98 14.92 6.51
N GLU A 108 3.29 15.87 5.89
CA GLU A 108 3.83 16.74 4.86
C GLU A 108 4.97 17.62 5.40
N THR A 109 4.79 18.25 6.57
CA THR A 109 5.84 19.06 7.21
C THR A 109 7.06 18.20 7.55
N ARG A 110 6.87 16.95 7.98
CA ARG A 110 7.97 16.02 8.23
C ARG A 110 8.74 15.69 6.96
N ALA A 111 8.04 15.39 5.86
CA ALA A 111 8.68 15.11 4.58
C ALA A 111 9.49 16.31 4.08
N LEU A 112 8.96 17.53 4.24
CA LEU A 112 9.70 18.75 3.91
C LEU A 112 11.01 18.88 4.73
N LEU A 113 10.94 18.63 6.04
CA LEU A 113 12.10 18.76 6.93
C LEU A 113 13.14 17.64 6.76
N GLN A 114 12.77 16.51 6.15
CA GLN A 114 13.74 15.49 5.71
C GLN A 114 14.60 16.00 4.56
N ASP A 115 13.99 16.72 3.62
CA ASP A 115 14.70 17.33 2.49
C ASP A 115 15.46 18.61 2.92
N TYR A 116 14.90 19.37 3.86
CA TYR A 116 15.43 20.66 4.32
C TYR A 116 15.54 20.74 5.85
N PRO A 117 16.52 20.06 6.48
CA PRO A 117 16.66 20.03 7.93
C PRO A 117 16.96 21.42 8.54
N ASP A 118 17.62 22.30 7.79
CA ASP A 118 18.03 23.63 8.25
C ASP A 118 16.93 24.70 8.08
N LEU A 119 15.79 24.36 7.45
CA LEU A 119 14.69 25.28 7.17
C LEU A 119 14.13 26.00 8.42
N PRO A 120 13.99 25.36 9.59
CA PRO A 120 13.49 26.05 10.79
C PRO A 120 14.39 27.20 11.26
N SER A 121 15.71 27.08 11.05
CA SER A 121 16.71 28.09 11.41
C SER A 121 17.07 29.04 10.26
N ALA A 122 16.59 28.78 9.05
CA ALA A 122 16.86 29.63 7.90
C ALA A 122 16.21 31.01 8.07
N ASN A 123 16.91 32.04 7.58
CA ASN A 123 16.39 33.40 7.59
C ASN A 123 15.47 33.61 6.38
N LEU A 124 14.31 34.17 6.64
CA LEU A 124 13.44 34.72 5.62
C LEU A 124 13.98 36.09 5.16
N SER A 125 13.42 36.63 4.07
CA SER A 125 13.82 37.91 3.46
C SER A 125 13.84 39.14 4.40
N ASP A 126 13.14 39.08 5.54
CA ASP A 126 13.09 40.12 6.58
C ASP A 126 14.02 39.82 7.78
N GLY A 127 14.87 38.79 7.67
CA GLY A 127 15.81 38.37 8.71
C GLY A 127 15.18 37.58 9.85
N THR A 128 13.88 37.29 9.79
CA THR A 128 13.23 36.43 10.79
C THR A 128 13.45 34.95 10.47
N SER A 129 13.56 34.11 11.50
CA SER A 129 13.70 32.65 11.30
C SER A 129 12.42 32.04 10.74
N GLY A 130 12.57 30.96 9.95
CA GLY A 130 11.46 30.20 9.37
C GLY A 130 10.49 29.62 10.41
N ALA A 131 10.96 29.33 11.63
CA ALA A 131 10.15 28.87 12.75
C ALA A 131 10.39 29.69 14.03
N ASP A 132 9.31 30.11 14.70
CA ASP A 132 9.40 30.67 16.05
C ASP A 132 9.63 29.58 17.12
N LYS A 133 9.89 29.98 18.36
CA LYS A 133 10.14 29.05 19.47
C LYS A 133 8.98 28.06 19.69
N GLN A 134 7.73 28.51 19.57
CA GLN A 134 6.56 27.64 19.74
C GLN A 134 6.45 26.63 18.60
N THR A 135 6.82 27.04 17.39
CA THR A 135 6.89 26.18 16.20
C THR A 135 8.00 25.15 16.34
N LEU A 136 9.18 25.51 16.86
CA LEU A 136 10.25 24.55 17.14
C LEU A 136 9.83 23.49 18.17
N ASP A 137 9.15 23.89 19.24
CA ASP A 137 8.64 22.96 20.24
C ASP A 137 7.53 22.06 19.64
N TRP A 138 6.60 22.62 18.87
CA TRP A 138 5.59 21.85 18.14
C TRP A 138 6.20 20.85 17.15
N LEU A 139 7.23 21.25 16.40
CA LEU A 139 7.94 20.39 15.45
C LEU A 139 8.57 19.21 16.19
N ARG A 140 9.24 19.45 17.32
CA ARG A 140 9.80 18.39 18.15
C ARG A 140 8.70 17.42 18.58
N ASP A 141 7.63 17.94 19.18
CA ASP A 141 6.65 17.13 19.91
C ASP A 141 5.65 16.39 19.01
N ASN A 142 5.27 16.97 17.88
CA ASN A 142 4.16 16.49 17.05
C ASN A 142 4.59 16.03 15.65
N VAL A 143 5.68 16.61 15.11
CA VAL A 143 6.15 16.32 13.75
C VAL A 143 7.28 15.30 13.78
N LEU A 144 8.30 15.52 14.59
CA LEU A 144 9.52 14.69 14.63
C LEU A 144 9.42 13.49 15.57
N LEU A 145 8.78 13.63 16.75
CA LEU A 145 8.58 12.52 17.71
C LEU A 145 7.61 11.43 17.24
N ALA A 146 6.76 11.71 16.25
CA ALA A 146 5.85 10.71 15.68
C ALA A 146 6.58 9.58 14.90
N GLN A 147 7.92 9.58 14.84
CA GLN A 147 8.71 8.42 14.40
C GLN A 147 8.79 7.29 15.45
N THR A 148 8.38 7.53 16.70
CA THR A 148 8.54 6.55 17.79
C THR A 148 7.30 5.68 18.06
N GLN A 149 6.16 6.01 17.46
CA GLN A 149 5.15 4.99 17.23
C GLN A 149 5.40 4.48 15.82
N PRO A 150 5.61 3.17 15.62
CA PRO A 150 5.19 2.58 14.37
C PRO A 150 3.68 2.81 14.33
N GLU A 151 3.28 3.96 13.78
CA GLU A 151 2.01 4.02 13.07
C GLU A 151 2.03 2.76 12.24
N HIS A 152 1.10 1.85 12.54
CA HIS A 152 0.79 0.80 11.63
C HIS A 152 0.54 1.52 10.30
N ALA A 153 1.55 1.49 9.45
CA ALA A 153 1.36 1.66 8.04
C ALA A 153 0.23 0.68 7.75
N ALA A 154 -0.98 1.18 7.53
CA ALA A 154 -1.89 0.48 6.66
C ALA A 154 -1.03 0.29 5.41
N PRO A 155 -0.63 -0.96 5.10
CA PRO A 155 0.33 -1.17 4.06
C PRO A 155 -0.28 -0.52 2.82
N ILE A 156 0.48 0.36 2.19
CA ILE A 156 0.40 0.42 0.73
C ILE A 156 0.39 -1.07 0.34
N PRO A 157 -0.55 -1.58 -0.46
CA PRO A 157 -0.30 -2.83 -1.14
C PRO A 157 0.82 -2.53 -2.14
N GLU A 158 2.03 -2.34 -1.63
CA GLU A 158 3.18 -2.98 -2.22
C GLU A 158 2.67 -4.36 -2.60
N TYR A 159 2.92 -4.77 -3.84
CA TYR A 159 3.33 -6.13 -4.03
C TYR A 159 4.54 -6.33 -3.10
N SER A 160 4.29 -6.53 -1.80
CA SER A 160 5.06 -7.46 -1.04
C SER A 160 4.79 -8.74 -1.81
N GLU A 161 5.71 -9.07 -2.71
CA GLU A 161 6.26 -10.41 -2.61
C GLU A 161 6.35 -10.65 -1.12
N LYS A 162 5.41 -11.45 -0.59
CA LYS A 162 5.61 -12.06 0.70
C LYS A 162 6.99 -12.66 0.50
N GLN A 163 8.04 -12.04 1.08
CA GLN A 163 9.31 -12.71 1.26
C GLN A 163 8.89 -14.07 1.78
N PRO A 164 9.28 -15.17 1.10
CA PRO A 164 8.74 -16.47 1.39
C PRO A 164 8.84 -16.61 2.90
N THR A 165 7.69 -16.57 3.57
CA THR A 165 7.52 -17.05 4.93
C THR A 165 8.18 -18.39 4.83
N SER A 166 9.41 -18.47 5.39
CA SER A 166 10.44 -19.46 5.10
C SER A 166 9.84 -20.65 4.36
N GLU A 167 10.24 -20.96 3.12
CA GLU A 167 9.64 -22.07 2.35
C GLU A 167 9.40 -23.32 3.24
N ASN A 168 10.24 -23.50 4.25
CA ASN A 168 10.08 -24.40 5.39
C ASN A 168 8.70 -24.31 6.09
N GLY A 169 8.19 -23.18 6.58
CA GLY A 169 6.92 -23.12 7.32
C GLY A 169 5.66 -23.53 6.53
N HIS A 170 5.61 -23.24 5.22
CA HIS A 170 4.53 -23.71 4.34
C HIS A 170 4.73 -25.16 3.87
N ALA A 171 5.99 -25.57 3.64
CA ALA A 171 6.33 -26.96 3.39
C ALA A 171 6.00 -27.83 4.60
N ASP A 172 6.38 -27.39 5.81
CA ASP A 172 6.15 -28.05 7.09
C ASP A 172 4.65 -28.26 7.32
N TYR A 173 3.81 -27.23 7.10
CA TYR A 173 2.35 -27.39 7.24
C TYR A 173 1.77 -28.36 6.21
N PHE A 174 2.21 -28.31 4.95
CA PHE A 174 1.76 -29.24 3.92
C PHE A 174 2.22 -30.68 4.19
N GLU A 175 3.44 -30.87 4.65
CA GLU A 175 3.97 -32.17 5.04
C GLU A 175 3.18 -32.77 6.21
N VAL A 176 2.88 -31.97 7.24
CA VAL A 176 2.05 -32.39 8.37
C VAL A 176 0.65 -32.78 7.89
N ALA A 177 0.01 -31.97 7.05
CA ALA A 177 -1.31 -32.28 6.52
C ALA A 177 -1.29 -33.52 5.60
N MET A 178 -0.23 -33.73 4.83
CA MET A 178 -0.04 -34.92 4.00
C MET A 178 0.15 -36.19 4.86
N GLN A 179 0.90 -36.11 5.96
CA GLN A 179 1.04 -37.21 6.91
C GLN A 179 -0.30 -37.53 7.59
N LEU A 180 -1.06 -36.51 7.97
CA LEU A 180 -2.40 -36.64 8.56
C LEU A 180 -3.38 -37.31 7.56
N ALA A 181 -3.33 -36.90 6.29
CA ALA A 181 -4.14 -37.51 5.24
C ALA A 181 -3.77 -38.99 5.02
N LYS A 182 -2.47 -39.32 5.02
CA LYS A 182 -1.97 -40.70 4.91
C LYS A 182 -2.34 -41.57 6.12
N SER A 183 -2.56 -40.99 7.29
CA SER A 183 -3.05 -41.70 8.48
C SER A 183 -4.56 -41.94 8.49
N GLY A 184 -5.28 -41.51 7.44
CA GLY A 184 -6.72 -41.73 7.26
C GLY A 184 -7.59 -40.50 7.52
N HIS A 185 -7.02 -39.40 8.01
CA HIS A 185 -7.76 -38.16 8.34
C HIS A 185 -7.78 -37.19 7.15
N VAL A 186 -8.23 -37.68 5.98
CA VAL A 186 -8.19 -36.93 4.71
C VAL A 186 -9.09 -35.68 4.75
N ALA A 187 -10.28 -35.79 5.34
CA ALA A 187 -11.22 -34.69 5.44
C ALA A 187 -10.67 -33.51 6.27
N GLU A 188 -10.02 -33.79 7.39
CA GLU A 188 -9.42 -32.76 8.25
C GLU A 188 -8.28 -32.03 7.54
N ALA A 189 -7.45 -32.77 6.80
CA ALA A 189 -6.36 -32.19 6.02
C ALA A 189 -6.89 -31.24 4.91
N ILE A 190 -7.93 -31.64 4.19
CA ILE A 190 -8.55 -30.82 3.14
C ILE A 190 -9.25 -29.60 3.75
N ASP A 191 -9.99 -29.77 4.84
CA ASP A 191 -10.71 -28.69 5.52
C ASP A 191 -9.78 -27.58 6.00
N GLY A 192 -8.58 -27.93 6.47
CA GLY A 192 -7.53 -26.96 6.83
C GLY A 192 -7.22 -26.03 5.66
N PHE A 193 -6.88 -26.60 4.50
CA PHE A 193 -6.56 -25.82 3.30
C PHE A 193 -7.77 -25.08 2.72
N ALA A 194 -8.99 -25.63 2.81
CA ALA A 194 -10.19 -24.95 2.36
C ALA A 194 -10.46 -23.66 3.17
N ARG A 195 -10.26 -23.72 4.50
CA ARG A 195 -10.35 -22.54 5.37
C ARG A 195 -9.27 -21.52 5.07
N GLU A 196 -8.03 -21.95 4.85
CA GLU A 196 -6.95 -21.05 4.44
C GLU A 196 -7.27 -20.38 3.10
N ALA A 197 -7.68 -21.14 2.09
CA ALA A 197 -8.04 -20.62 0.77
C ALA A 197 -9.14 -19.54 0.82
N SER A 198 -10.12 -19.68 1.72
CA SER A 198 -11.18 -18.66 1.89
C SER A 198 -10.72 -17.38 2.60
N ARG A 199 -9.62 -17.45 3.37
CA ARG A 199 -9.05 -16.31 4.11
C ARG A 199 -7.95 -15.58 3.33
N GLU A 200 -7.36 -16.23 2.33
CA GLU A 200 -6.29 -15.62 1.52
C GLU A 200 -6.82 -14.48 0.65
N SER A 201 -6.19 -13.31 0.76
CA SER A 201 -6.49 -12.13 -0.05
C SER A 201 -5.92 -12.25 -1.47
N SER A 202 -4.78 -12.92 -1.64
CA SER A 202 -4.08 -13.10 -2.93
C SER A 202 -4.67 -14.25 -3.76
N GLY A 203 -4.86 -14.00 -5.05
CA GLY A 203 -5.27 -15.04 -6.01
C GLY A 203 -4.23 -16.15 -6.16
N ARG A 204 -2.94 -15.82 -6.10
CA ARG A 204 -1.83 -16.79 -6.22
C ARG A 204 -1.81 -17.75 -5.04
N GLU A 205 -2.01 -17.23 -3.83
CA GLU A 205 -2.09 -18.06 -2.62
C GLU A 205 -3.32 -18.97 -2.63
N ARG A 206 -4.50 -18.45 -3.02
CA ARG A 206 -5.70 -19.28 -3.19
C ARG A 206 -5.48 -20.44 -4.16
N PHE A 207 -4.83 -20.15 -5.29
CA PHE A 207 -4.46 -21.16 -6.30
C PHE A 207 -3.52 -22.23 -5.70
N ARG A 208 -2.49 -21.82 -4.94
CA ARG A 208 -1.56 -22.73 -4.25
C ARG A 208 -2.27 -23.63 -3.23
N ARG A 209 -3.21 -23.09 -2.43
CA ARG A 209 -3.99 -23.89 -1.46
C ARG A 209 -4.90 -24.91 -2.15
N GLN A 210 -5.51 -24.55 -3.27
CA GLN A 210 -6.29 -25.48 -4.08
C GLN A 210 -5.43 -26.58 -4.69
N LEU A 211 -4.22 -26.25 -5.15
CA LEU A 211 -3.27 -27.24 -5.63
C LEU A 211 -2.86 -28.24 -4.53
N GLN A 212 -2.61 -27.75 -3.32
CA GLN A 212 -2.29 -28.59 -2.15
C GLN A 212 -3.44 -29.56 -1.82
N MET A 213 -4.70 -29.09 -1.86
CA MET A 213 -5.87 -29.97 -1.71
C MET A 213 -5.91 -31.05 -2.78
N ALA A 214 -5.69 -30.69 -4.05
CA ALA A 214 -5.65 -31.66 -5.15
C ALA A 214 -4.53 -32.69 -4.97
N GLN A 215 -3.34 -32.28 -4.52
CA GLN A 215 -2.21 -33.16 -4.22
C GLN A 215 -2.55 -34.16 -3.11
N ILE A 216 -3.23 -33.73 -2.04
CA ILE A 216 -3.69 -34.62 -0.96
C ILE A 216 -4.71 -35.62 -1.49
N CYS A 217 -5.68 -35.18 -2.29
CA CYS A 217 -6.65 -36.07 -2.91
C CYS A 217 -5.97 -37.12 -3.81
N LEU A 218 -4.98 -36.73 -4.61
CA LEU A 218 -4.23 -37.66 -5.46
C LEU A 218 -3.39 -38.66 -4.64
N ALA A 219 -2.67 -38.18 -3.63
CA ALA A 219 -1.83 -39.02 -2.78
C ALA A 219 -2.64 -40.06 -1.99
N THR A 220 -3.90 -39.74 -1.69
CA THR A 220 -4.85 -40.62 -0.98
C THR A 220 -5.80 -41.37 -1.91
N GLN A 221 -5.57 -41.32 -3.24
CA GLN A 221 -6.34 -42.00 -4.28
C GLN A 221 -7.82 -41.56 -4.42
N HIS A 222 -8.18 -40.37 -3.92
CA HIS A 222 -9.49 -39.74 -4.09
C HIS A 222 -9.58 -38.97 -5.42
N PHE A 223 -9.41 -39.67 -6.54
CA PHE A 223 -9.36 -39.05 -7.88
C PHE A 223 -10.65 -38.32 -8.29
N THR A 224 -11.81 -38.78 -7.81
CA THR A 224 -13.10 -38.15 -8.08
C THR A 224 -13.21 -36.75 -7.45
N LEU A 225 -12.52 -36.52 -6.33
CA LEU A 225 -12.42 -35.21 -5.68
C LEU A 225 -11.30 -34.35 -6.27
N ALA A 226 -10.17 -34.97 -6.65
CA ALA A 226 -9.06 -34.25 -7.25
C ALA A 226 -9.41 -33.64 -8.62
N TYR A 227 -10.15 -34.38 -9.46
CA TYR A 227 -10.49 -33.97 -10.82
C TYR A 227 -11.14 -32.57 -10.92
N PRO A 228 -12.28 -32.27 -10.26
CA PRO A 228 -12.92 -30.96 -10.40
C PRO A 228 -12.05 -29.81 -9.87
N ILE A 229 -11.20 -30.06 -8.87
CA ILE A 229 -10.26 -29.05 -8.35
C ILE A 229 -9.20 -28.75 -9.42
N LEU A 230 -8.56 -29.79 -9.97
CA LEU A 230 -7.55 -29.64 -11.02
C LEU A 230 -8.11 -29.03 -12.30
N GLN A 231 -9.35 -29.39 -12.68
CA GLN A 231 -10.04 -28.80 -13.82
C GLN A 231 -10.28 -27.30 -13.60
N GLY A 232 -10.75 -26.91 -12.41
CA GLY A 232 -10.92 -25.49 -12.06
C GLY A 232 -9.62 -24.71 -12.11
N LEU A 233 -8.52 -25.30 -11.64
CA LEU A 233 -7.19 -24.70 -11.73
C LEU A 233 -6.72 -24.54 -13.18
N ALA A 234 -6.90 -25.55 -14.04
CA ALA A 234 -6.55 -25.46 -15.46
C ALA A 234 -7.35 -24.36 -16.19
N GLN A 235 -8.64 -24.23 -15.92
CA GLN A 235 -9.46 -23.14 -16.45
C GLN A 235 -8.99 -21.76 -15.95
N GLU A 236 -8.52 -21.67 -14.71
CA GLU A 236 -7.98 -20.43 -14.17
C GLU A 236 -6.65 -20.02 -14.83
N ILE A 237 -5.78 -20.99 -15.16
CA ILE A 237 -4.55 -20.78 -15.93
C ILE A 237 -4.87 -20.07 -17.24
N GLU A 238 -5.85 -20.58 -18.00
CA GLU A 238 -6.24 -20.00 -19.27
C GLU A 238 -6.96 -18.64 -19.10
N ARG A 239 -7.96 -18.57 -18.22
CA ARG A 239 -8.78 -17.36 -18.00
C ARG A 239 -7.93 -16.15 -17.62
N ARG A 240 -6.85 -16.35 -16.87
CA ARG A 240 -5.95 -15.28 -16.40
C ARG A 240 -4.64 -15.18 -17.19
N ASN A 241 -4.48 -15.96 -18.26
CA ASN A 241 -3.26 -16.04 -19.06
C ASN A 241 -2.01 -16.22 -18.20
N LEU A 242 -2.05 -17.15 -17.22
CA LEU A 242 -0.92 -17.36 -16.31
C LEU A 242 0.34 -17.85 -17.04
N LEU A 243 0.19 -18.39 -18.25
CA LEU A 243 1.27 -18.82 -19.12
C LEU A 243 2.28 -17.70 -19.46
N ASP A 244 1.86 -16.43 -19.42
CA ASP A 244 2.68 -15.30 -19.86
C ASP A 244 3.60 -14.77 -18.75
N TRP A 245 3.30 -15.04 -17.47
CA TRP A 245 3.97 -14.36 -16.34
C TRP A 245 4.20 -15.19 -15.08
N GLU A 246 3.55 -16.35 -14.92
CA GLU A 246 3.76 -17.24 -13.76
C GLU A 246 4.87 -18.27 -14.06
N ASP A 247 5.44 -18.88 -13.02
CA ASP A 247 6.50 -19.90 -13.17
C ASP A 247 6.01 -21.11 -14.01
N PRO A 248 6.66 -21.40 -15.17
CA PRO A 248 6.27 -22.53 -16.02
C PRO A 248 6.33 -23.89 -15.32
N ALA A 249 7.27 -24.09 -14.38
CA ALA A 249 7.40 -25.36 -13.67
C ALA A 249 6.19 -25.61 -12.75
N PHE A 250 5.72 -24.56 -12.08
CA PHE A 250 4.53 -24.59 -11.24
C PHE A 250 3.27 -24.93 -12.03
N LEU A 251 3.05 -24.28 -13.18
CA LEU A 251 1.91 -24.55 -14.05
C LEU A 251 1.95 -25.95 -14.67
N ALA A 252 3.14 -26.39 -15.09
CA ALA A 252 3.35 -27.73 -15.63
C ALA A 252 2.95 -28.83 -14.62
N GLN A 253 3.23 -28.63 -13.33
CA GLN A 253 2.83 -29.56 -12.27
C GLN A 253 1.31 -29.74 -12.21
N VAL A 254 0.55 -28.64 -12.26
CA VAL A 254 -0.92 -28.66 -12.23
C VAL A 254 -1.48 -29.47 -13.40
N LEU A 255 -1.00 -29.17 -14.61
CA LEU A 255 -1.47 -29.80 -15.85
C LEU A 255 -1.09 -31.29 -15.90
N ALA A 256 0.12 -31.65 -15.47
CA ALA A 256 0.56 -33.04 -15.37
C ALA A 256 -0.33 -33.83 -14.41
N MET A 257 -0.66 -33.26 -13.24
CA MET A 257 -1.57 -33.90 -12.28
C MET A 257 -2.99 -34.04 -12.83
N LEU A 258 -3.48 -33.08 -13.62
CA LEU A 258 -4.78 -33.19 -14.28
C LEU A 258 -4.79 -34.33 -15.30
N VAL A 259 -3.77 -34.42 -16.17
CA VAL A 259 -3.63 -35.52 -17.14
C VAL A 259 -3.56 -36.87 -16.42
N GLN A 260 -2.75 -36.99 -15.37
CA GLN A 260 -2.67 -38.20 -14.55
C GLN A 260 -4.03 -38.56 -13.92
N CYS A 261 -4.77 -37.58 -13.40
CA CYS A 261 -6.07 -37.80 -12.80
C CYS A 261 -7.11 -38.27 -13.84
N ILE A 262 -7.07 -37.70 -15.04
CA ILE A 262 -7.91 -38.09 -16.17
C ILE A 262 -7.59 -39.52 -16.60
N ASP A 263 -6.31 -39.86 -16.79
CA ASP A 263 -5.88 -41.20 -17.21
C ASP A 263 -6.34 -42.28 -16.22
N ARG A 264 -6.31 -41.96 -14.92
CA ARG A 264 -6.77 -42.87 -13.85
C ARG A 264 -8.28 -43.00 -13.74
N THR A 265 -9.03 -41.96 -14.07
CA THR A 265 -10.51 -41.96 -13.97
C THR A 265 -11.20 -42.27 -15.30
N THR A 266 -10.45 -42.28 -16.41
CA THR A 266 -10.94 -42.45 -17.77
C THR A 266 -12.04 -41.44 -18.13
N ARG A 267 -11.88 -40.18 -17.68
CA ARG A 267 -12.86 -39.10 -17.85
C ARG A 267 -12.36 -38.06 -18.84
N ASP A 268 -13.26 -37.53 -19.67
CA ASP A 268 -13.07 -36.34 -20.51
C ASP A 268 -11.74 -36.29 -21.31
N GLN A 269 -11.71 -37.06 -22.41
CA GLN A 269 -10.57 -37.09 -23.33
C GLN A 269 -10.30 -35.74 -24.00
N GLN A 270 -11.30 -34.87 -24.11
CA GLN A 270 -11.14 -33.55 -24.69
C GLN A 270 -10.36 -32.63 -23.74
N GLU A 271 -10.69 -32.67 -22.45
CA GLU A 271 -9.95 -31.94 -21.42
C GLU A 271 -8.52 -32.45 -21.28
N ARG A 272 -8.31 -33.77 -21.41
CA ARG A 272 -6.96 -34.37 -21.46
C ARG A 272 -6.12 -33.77 -22.58
N ALA A 273 -6.66 -33.72 -23.79
CA ALA A 273 -5.95 -33.21 -24.96
C ALA A 273 -5.59 -31.72 -24.80
N ARG A 274 -6.49 -30.94 -24.20
CA ARG A 274 -6.24 -29.52 -23.87
C ARG A 274 -5.12 -29.37 -22.85
N ALA A 275 -5.21 -30.07 -21.71
CA ALA A 275 -4.21 -30.00 -20.65
C ALA A 275 -2.83 -30.45 -21.15
N TYR A 276 -2.78 -31.52 -21.95
CA TYR A 276 -1.54 -32.00 -22.57
C TYR A 276 -0.93 -30.99 -23.55
N SER A 277 -1.76 -30.35 -24.40
CA SER A 277 -1.30 -29.30 -25.32
C SER A 277 -0.67 -28.12 -24.57
N LEU A 278 -1.28 -27.68 -23.47
CA LEU A 278 -0.72 -26.63 -22.61
C LEU A 278 0.58 -27.08 -21.93
N LEU A 279 0.63 -28.32 -21.45
CA LEU A 279 1.82 -28.90 -20.82
C LEU A 279 3.01 -28.95 -21.80
N CYS A 280 2.77 -29.32 -23.07
CA CYS A 280 3.79 -29.32 -24.12
C CYS A 280 4.40 -27.93 -24.38
N ARG A 281 3.62 -26.85 -24.20
CA ARG A 281 4.11 -25.47 -24.38
C ARG A 281 5.00 -25.02 -23.22
N LEU A 282 4.66 -25.43 -22.00
CA LEU A 282 5.37 -25.03 -20.78
C LEU A 282 6.61 -25.87 -20.50
N GLY A 283 6.50 -27.19 -20.69
CA GLY A 283 7.49 -28.16 -20.22
C GLY A 283 7.43 -29.44 -21.01
N PRO A 284 8.07 -29.53 -22.19
CA PRO A 284 8.05 -30.73 -23.03
C PRO A 284 8.59 -31.97 -22.30
N VAL A 285 9.54 -31.80 -21.37
CA VAL A 285 10.08 -32.90 -20.55
C VAL A 285 9.02 -33.53 -19.65
N ALA A 286 8.14 -32.72 -19.04
CA ALA A 286 7.03 -33.23 -18.23
C ALA A 286 5.98 -33.91 -19.11
N ALA A 287 5.75 -33.40 -20.33
CA ALA A 287 4.83 -34.00 -21.29
C ALA A 287 5.27 -35.39 -21.78
N LEU A 288 6.59 -35.65 -21.90
CA LEU A 288 7.12 -36.96 -22.31
C LEU A 288 6.66 -38.12 -21.41
N GLN A 289 6.39 -37.85 -20.12
CA GLN A 289 5.92 -38.87 -19.18
C GLN A 289 4.54 -39.43 -19.56
N PHE A 290 3.76 -38.67 -20.32
CA PHE A 290 2.38 -39.01 -20.72
C PHE A 290 2.26 -39.40 -22.19
N GLU A 291 3.36 -39.40 -22.96
CA GLU A 291 3.36 -39.77 -24.39
C GLU A 291 3.05 -41.27 -24.62
N ARG A 292 3.24 -42.11 -23.58
CA ARG A 292 3.08 -43.56 -23.64
C ARG A 292 1.85 -44.10 -22.87
N SER A 293 0.98 -43.23 -22.37
CA SER A 293 -0.22 -43.60 -21.58
C SER A 293 -1.50 -43.50 -22.39
#